data_AF-A0A9E0JB12-F1
#
_entry.id   AF-A0A9E0JB12-F1
#
_cell.length_a   1.000
_cell.length_b   1.000
_cell.length_c   1.000
_cell.angle_alpha   90.00
_cell.angle_beta   90.00
_cell.angle_gamma   90.00
#
_symmetry.space_group_name_H-M   'P 1'
#
loop_
_entity.id
_entity.type
_entity.pdbx_description
1 polymer ?
#
loop_
_entity_poly.entity_id
_entity_poly.type
_entity_poly.pdbx_seq_one_letter_code
_entity_poly.pdbx_strand_id
1 'polypeptide(L)'
;DGLPLTPFLRGEDPPHWRAAAHWEFDWRGSNIPKGAQAWPWDRRLEQQNLAVLRSEEAAYVQFGDGAWLCFDLAADPTWRTPLADTGVVLAHAQAMLTWRAQHADRTLTGLLIENGGTGRWPAAHT
;
A
#
# COMPACT_ATOMS: atom_id res chain seq x y z
N ASP A 1 4.50 5.97 -2.83
CA ASP A 1 5.20 7.25 -2.56
C ASP A 1 5.66 8.05 -3.78
N GLY A 2 5.31 7.68 -5.01
CA GLY A 2 5.49 8.55 -6.17
C GLY A 2 6.85 8.45 -6.86
N LEU A 3 6.82 8.66 -8.17
CA LEU A 3 7.97 8.76 -9.06
C LEU A 3 7.69 9.90 -10.04
N PRO A 4 8.73 10.59 -10.56
CA PRO A 4 8.55 11.61 -11.58
C PRO A 4 7.84 11.07 -12.83
N LEU A 5 6.90 11.84 -13.37
CA LEU A 5 6.21 11.52 -14.64
C LEU A 5 6.91 12.12 -15.87
N THR A 6 8.03 12.82 -15.68
CA THR A 6 8.76 13.50 -16.75
C THR A 6 9.22 12.59 -17.90
N PRO A 7 9.59 11.29 -17.70
CA PRO A 7 9.88 10.40 -18.83
C PRO A 7 8.70 10.25 -19.78
N PHE A 8 7.50 10.01 -19.24
CA PHE A 8 6.28 9.89 -20.06
C PHE A 8 5.98 11.18 -20.85
N LEU A 9 6.23 12.36 -20.26
CA LEU A 9 6.03 13.64 -20.95
C LEU A 9 7.01 13.85 -22.12
N ARG A 10 8.13 13.14 -22.13
CA ARG A 10 9.12 13.13 -23.23
C ARG A 10 8.88 12.01 -24.23
N GLY A 11 7.87 11.15 -24.02
CA GLY A 11 7.65 9.94 -24.81
C GLY A 11 8.68 8.84 -24.53
N GLU A 12 9.30 8.85 -23.37
CA GLU A 12 10.29 7.87 -22.92
C GLU A 12 9.66 6.89 -21.91
N ASP A 13 10.15 5.66 -21.91
CA ASP A 13 9.84 4.70 -20.84
C ASP A 13 10.70 5.00 -19.61
N PRO A 14 10.10 5.14 -18.40
CA PRO A 14 10.88 5.28 -17.18
C PRO A 14 11.71 4.00 -16.93
N PRO A 15 12.93 4.12 -16.38
CA PRO A 15 13.79 2.95 -16.13
C PRO A 15 13.15 1.93 -15.19
N HIS A 16 12.27 2.39 -14.29
CA HIS A 16 11.43 1.55 -13.45
C HIS A 16 10.04 2.16 -13.31
N TRP A 17 9.00 1.32 -13.40
CA TRP A 17 7.62 1.71 -13.15
C TRP A 17 6.89 0.66 -12.32
N ARG A 18 5.80 1.05 -11.68
CA ARG A 18 4.97 0.13 -10.89
C ARG A 18 4.18 -0.80 -11.82
N ALA A 19 4.09 -2.07 -11.46
CA ALA A 19 3.26 -3.07 -12.16
C ALA A 19 1.78 -3.04 -11.73
N ALA A 20 1.47 -2.41 -10.59
CA ALA A 20 0.12 -2.29 -10.06
C ALA A 20 -0.13 -0.89 -9.47
N ALA A 21 -1.37 -0.43 -9.55
CA ALA A 21 -1.84 0.72 -8.80
C ALA A 21 -2.08 0.33 -7.34
N HIS A 22 -1.78 1.24 -6.42
CA HIS A 22 -2.00 1.06 -4.99
C HIS A 22 -2.74 2.27 -4.43
N TRP A 23 -3.70 2.03 -3.55
CA TRP A 23 -4.33 3.07 -2.74
C TRP A 23 -4.80 2.52 -1.41
N GLU A 24 -5.03 3.42 -0.47
CA GLU A 24 -5.53 3.10 0.86
C GLU A 24 -6.79 3.94 1.13
N PHE A 25 -7.68 3.41 1.96
CA PHE A 25 -8.86 4.13 2.42
C PHE A 25 -9.08 3.84 3.90
N ASP A 26 -9.35 4.88 4.68
CA ASP A 26 -9.58 4.80 6.11
C ASP A 26 -10.91 5.48 6.44
N TRP A 27 -11.81 4.76 7.09
CA TRP A 27 -13.15 5.24 7.46
C TRP A 27 -13.34 5.40 8.97
N ARG A 28 -12.24 5.46 9.74
CA ARG A 28 -12.32 5.62 11.20
C ARG A 28 -13.08 6.87 11.63
N GLY A 29 -13.05 7.92 10.80
CA GLY A 29 -13.81 9.15 11.00
C GLY A 29 -15.31 8.92 11.22
N SER A 30 -15.90 7.91 10.59
CA SER A 30 -17.32 7.57 10.74
C SER A 30 -17.64 6.86 12.06
N ASN A 31 -16.63 6.32 12.77
CA ASN A 31 -16.82 5.53 13.98
C ASN A 31 -16.23 6.19 15.24
N ILE A 32 -15.32 7.16 15.10
CA ILE A 32 -14.84 7.99 16.21
C ILE A 32 -16.01 8.58 17.03
N PRO A 33 -17.07 9.15 16.43
CA PRO A 33 -18.16 9.75 17.20
C PRO A 33 -19.08 8.75 17.91
N LYS A 34 -18.96 7.44 17.65
CA LYS A 34 -19.94 6.42 18.09
C LYS A 34 -19.72 5.89 19.50
N GLY A 35 -18.72 6.40 20.23
CA GLY A 35 -18.51 6.06 21.64
C GLY A 35 -17.08 6.21 22.09
N ALA A 36 -16.88 6.10 23.40
CA ALA A 36 -15.55 6.09 24.00
C ALA A 36 -14.76 4.86 23.54
N GLN A 37 -13.46 5.04 23.34
CA GLN A 37 -12.54 4.01 22.92
C GLN A 37 -11.43 3.91 23.95
N ALA A 38 -11.37 2.75 24.61
CA ALA A 38 -10.46 2.52 25.72
C ALA A 38 -9.03 2.24 25.23
N TRP A 39 -8.33 3.29 24.78
CA TRP A 39 -6.93 3.22 24.40
C TRP A 39 -6.04 2.80 25.59
N PRO A 40 -5.01 1.95 25.42
CA PRO A 40 -4.55 1.29 24.19
C PRO A 40 -5.14 -0.11 23.92
N TRP A 41 -6.13 -0.53 24.70
CA TRP A 41 -6.67 -1.88 24.68
C TRP A 41 -7.77 -2.08 23.63
N ASP A 42 -8.52 -1.02 23.31
CA ASP A 42 -9.45 -0.98 22.19
C ASP A 42 -8.72 -0.52 20.92
N ARG A 43 -8.50 -1.46 19.98
CA ARG A 43 -7.83 -1.21 18.70
C ARG A 43 -8.77 -1.28 17.49
N ARG A 44 -10.07 -1.08 17.70
CA ARG A 44 -11.06 -1.26 16.63
C ARG A 44 -10.99 -0.19 15.55
N LEU A 45 -10.52 1.02 15.85
CA LEU A 45 -10.35 2.05 14.81
C LEU A 45 -9.16 1.80 13.92
N GLU A 46 -8.08 1.25 14.46
CA GLU A 46 -6.86 0.91 13.73
C GLU A 46 -7.11 -0.16 12.68
N GLN A 47 -8.24 -0.87 12.76
CA GLN A 47 -8.68 -1.87 11.79
C GLN A 47 -9.59 -1.31 10.70
N GLN A 48 -10.05 -0.06 10.82
CA GLN A 48 -11.02 0.57 9.91
C GLN A 48 -10.36 1.24 8.71
N ASN A 49 -9.53 0.45 8.05
CA ASN A 49 -8.88 0.82 6.82
C ASN A 49 -8.76 -0.38 5.89
N LEU A 50 -8.46 -0.09 4.64
CA LEU A 50 -8.12 -1.06 3.63
C LEU A 50 -6.95 -0.57 2.78
N ALA A 51 -6.24 -1.50 2.19
CA ALA A 51 -5.29 -1.25 1.11
C ALA A 51 -5.65 -2.09 -0.10
N VAL A 52 -5.48 -1.49 -1.28
CA VAL A 52 -5.81 -2.11 -2.55
C VAL A 52 -4.60 -2.17 -3.45
N LEU A 53 -4.40 -3.32 -4.07
CA LEU A 53 -3.47 -3.54 -5.17
C LEU A 53 -4.32 -3.89 -6.40
N ARG A 54 -4.15 -3.15 -7.48
CA ARG A 54 -4.85 -3.40 -8.74
C ARG A 54 -3.87 -3.51 -9.90
N SER A 55 -3.79 -4.68 -10.50
CA SER A 55 -3.08 -4.94 -11.74
C SER A 55 -4.05 -4.96 -12.93
N GLU A 56 -3.58 -5.42 -14.09
CA GLU A 56 -4.43 -5.72 -15.23
C GLU A 56 -5.29 -6.98 -14.99
N GLU A 57 -4.73 -7.96 -14.27
CA GLU A 57 -5.34 -9.28 -14.09
C GLU A 57 -6.25 -9.37 -12.86
N ALA A 58 -5.92 -8.64 -11.79
CA ALA A 58 -6.62 -8.78 -10.52
C ALA A 58 -6.71 -7.49 -9.72
N ALA A 59 -7.72 -7.45 -8.85
CA ALA A 59 -7.82 -6.50 -7.75
C ALA A 59 -7.81 -7.24 -6.42
N TYR A 60 -6.86 -6.93 -5.56
CA TYR A 60 -6.73 -7.47 -4.22
C TYR A 60 -6.94 -6.38 -3.17
N VAL A 61 -7.82 -6.63 -2.21
CA VAL A 61 -8.17 -5.73 -1.10
C VAL A 61 -7.84 -6.42 0.20
N GLN A 62 -6.98 -5.81 1.02
CA GLN A 62 -6.69 -6.24 2.39
C GLN A 62 -7.35 -5.27 3.36
N PHE A 63 -8.18 -5.78 4.27
CA PHE A 63 -8.78 -5.01 5.36
C PHE A 63 -7.91 -5.05 6.62
N GLY A 64 -7.98 -3.99 7.44
CA GLY A 64 -7.19 -3.85 8.66
C GLY A 64 -7.56 -4.85 9.77
N ASP A 65 -8.72 -5.50 9.67
CA ASP A 65 -9.16 -6.58 10.57
C ASP A 65 -8.67 -7.98 10.12
N GLY A 66 -7.94 -8.06 8.99
CA GLY A 66 -7.42 -9.30 8.43
C GLY A 66 -8.30 -9.93 7.34
N ALA A 67 -9.54 -9.46 7.15
CA ALA A 67 -10.36 -9.90 6.02
C ALA A 67 -9.76 -9.45 4.69
N TRP A 68 -10.17 -10.09 3.60
CA TRP A 68 -9.68 -9.77 2.25
C TRP A 68 -10.72 -10.05 1.18
N LEU A 69 -10.55 -9.41 0.02
CA LEU A 69 -11.29 -9.68 -1.21
C LEU A 69 -10.30 -9.76 -2.37
N CYS A 70 -10.58 -10.61 -3.35
CA CYS A 70 -9.80 -10.68 -4.58
C CYS A 70 -10.75 -10.87 -5.77
N PHE A 71 -10.52 -10.14 -6.87
CA PHE A 71 -11.38 -10.12 -8.04
C PHE A 71 -10.59 -10.37 -9.32
N ASP A 72 -11.17 -11.13 -10.24
CA ASP A 72 -10.61 -11.41 -11.56
C ASP A 72 -10.96 -10.28 -12.52
N LEU A 73 -9.99 -9.39 -12.80
CA LEU A 73 -10.18 -8.27 -13.70
C LEU A 73 -9.99 -8.62 -15.16
N ALA A 74 -9.29 -9.72 -15.46
CA ALA A 74 -9.14 -10.21 -16.81
C ALA A 74 -10.46 -10.75 -17.35
N ALA A 75 -11.20 -11.50 -16.52
CA ALA A 75 -12.52 -12.01 -16.86
C ALA A 75 -13.64 -10.99 -16.61
N ASP A 76 -13.54 -10.19 -15.55
CA ASP A 76 -14.55 -9.21 -15.18
C ASP A 76 -13.94 -7.89 -14.66
N PRO A 77 -13.77 -6.88 -15.54
CA PRO A 77 -13.21 -5.59 -15.16
C PRO A 77 -14.12 -4.79 -14.21
N THR A 78 -15.32 -5.30 -13.88
CA THR A 78 -16.29 -4.63 -13.03
C THR A 78 -16.25 -5.06 -11.56
N TRP A 79 -15.32 -5.94 -11.19
CA TRP A 79 -15.05 -6.38 -9.81
C TRP A 79 -16.22 -7.16 -9.18
N ARG A 80 -16.89 -8.02 -9.95
CA ARG A 80 -18.00 -8.86 -9.47
C ARG A 80 -17.69 -10.34 -9.50
N THR A 81 -16.65 -10.75 -10.22
CA THR A 81 -16.13 -12.12 -10.21
C THR A 81 -15.03 -12.29 -9.14
N PRO A 82 -15.30 -13.00 -8.03
CA PRO A 82 -14.30 -13.24 -7.00
C PRO A 82 -13.27 -14.31 -7.43
N LEU A 83 -12.02 -14.12 -7.02
CA LEU A 83 -10.97 -15.13 -7.08
C LEU A 83 -10.90 -15.87 -5.74
N ALA A 84 -11.07 -17.20 -5.79
CA ALA A 84 -11.02 -18.07 -4.61
C ALA A 84 -9.80 -19.03 -4.62
N ASP A 85 -9.04 -19.09 -5.72
CA ASP A 85 -7.80 -19.85 -5.77
C ASP A 85 -6.78 -19.27 -4.78
N THR A 86 -6.46 -20.04 -3.75
CA THR A 86 -5.61 -19.57 -2.64
C THR A 86 -4.17 -19.31 -3.06
N GLY A 87 -3.67 -19.97 -4.11
CA GLY A 87 -2.35 -19.71 -4.67
C GLY A 87 -2.29 -18.34 -5.35
N VAL A 88 -3.31 -18.01 -6.13
CA VAL A 88 -3.44 -16.69 -6.77
C VAL A 88 -3.60 -15.59 -5.73
N VAL A 89 -4.49 -15.78 -4.75
CA VAL A 89 -4.72 -14.80 -3.68
C VAL A 89 -3.44 -14.58 -2.85
N LEU A 90 -2.70 -15.64 -2.52
CA LEU A 90 -1.45 -15.53 -1.78
C LEU A 90 -0.41 -14.69 -2.52
N ALA A 91 -0.28 -14.85 -3.84
CA ALA A 91 0.65 -14.06 -4.63
C ALA A 91 0.35 -12.56 -4.55
N HIS A 92 -0.93 -12.17 -4.63
CA HIS A 92 -1.34 -10.76 -4.48
C HIS A 92 -1.17 -10.24 -3.04
N ALA A 93 -1.43 -11.07 -2.03
CA ALA A 93 -1.17 -10.72 -0.64
C ALA A 93 0.33 -10.48 -0.38
N GLN A 94 1.20 -11.34 -0.91
CA GLN A 94 2.66 -11.19 -0.82
C GLN A 94 3.15 -9.96 -1.59
N ALA A 95 2.57 -9.66 -2.75
CA ALA A 95 2.87 -8.43 -3.49
C ALA A 95 2.49 -7.18 -2.68
N MET A 96 1.33 -7.18 -2.01
CA MET A 96 0.92 -6.10 -1.09
C MET A 96 1.87 -5.95 0.09
N LEU A 97 2.29 -7.07 0.72
CA LEU A 97 3.27 -7.04 1.81
C LEU A 97 4.62 -6.48 1.35
N THR A 98 5.07 -6.89 0.18
CA THR A 98 6.31 -6.38 -0.44
C THR A 98 6.20 -4.88 -0.71
N TRP A 99 5.07 -4.43 -1.26
CA TRP A 99 4.81 -3.01 -1.47
C TRP A 99 4.88 -2.23 -0.15
N ARG A 100 4.16 -2.66 0.90
CA ARG A 100 4.19 -2.00 2.21
C ARG A 100 5.60 -1.94 2.79
N ALA A 101 6.37 -3.03 2.72
CA ALA A 101 7.75 -3.07 3.21
C ALA A 101 8.66 -2.07 2.47
N GLN A 102 8.50 -1.97 1.14
CA GLN A 102 9.27 -1.02 0.33
C GLN A 102 8.84 0.43 0.55
N HIS A 103 7.66 0.69 1.10
CA HIS A 103 7.06 2.02 1.28
C HIS A 103 6.95 2.45 2.75
N ALA A 104 7.63 1.75 3.66
CA ALA A 104 7.85 2.23 5.01
C ALA A 104 8.61 3.58 4.99
N ASP A 105 8.47 4.37 6.07
CA ASP A 105 9.13 5.67 6.19
C ASP A 105 10.64 5.56 5.92
N ARG A 106 11.13 6.42 5.01
CA ARG A 106 12.53 6.45 4.57
C ARG A 106 13.26 7.71 4.95
N THR A 107 12.68 8.53 5.83
CA THR A 107 13.23 9.84 6.24
C THR A 107 14.66 9.71 6.74
N LEU A 108 14.96 8.66 7.52
CA LEU A 108 16.29 8.44 8.12
C LEU A 108 16.96 7.12 7.71
N THR A 109 16.26 6.24 7.00
CA THR A 109 16.76 4.87 6.72
C THR A 109 17.88 4.81 5.69
N GLY A 110 18.17 5.93 5.01
CA GLY A 110 19.30 6.06 4.10
C GLY A 110 20.62 6.52 4.74
N LEU A 111 20.62 6.85 6.05
CA LEU A 111 21.78 7.36 6.78
C LEU A 111 22.34 6.30 7.72
N LEU A 112 23.65 6.09 7.67
CA LEU A 112 24.41 5.27 8.62
C LEU A 112 25.31 6.18 9.47
N ILE A 113 25.20 6.09 10.80
CA ILE A 113 26.07 6.84 11.73
C ILE A 113 27.37 6.08 11.94
N GLU A 114 28.22 6.15 10.93
CA GLU A 114 29.56 5.56 10.93
C GLU A 114 30.53 6.57 10.30
N ASN A 115 31.71 6.75 10.90
CA ASN A 115 32.76 7.66 10.44
C ASN A 115 32.29 9.11 10.20
N GLY A 116 31.38 9.61 11.04
CA GLY A 116 30.81 10.96 10.90
C GLY A 116 29.57 11.04 10.00
N GLY A 117 29.08 9.91 9.46
CA GLY A 117 27.85 9.81 8.68
C GLY A 117 28.11 9.38 7.24
N THR A 118 27.50 8.26 6.83
CA THR A 118 27.63 7.67 5.48
C THR A 118 26.23 7.47 4.87
N GLY A 119 26.12 7.67 3.55
CA GLY A 119 24.87 7.45 2.81
C GLY A 119 24.08 8.73 2.51
N ARG A 120 22.75 8.63 2.48
CA ARG A 120 21.85 9.73 2.15
C ARG A 120 21.47 10.51 3.40
N TRP A 121 21.92 11.75 3.48
CA TRP A 121 21.53 12.68 4.53
C TRP A 121 20.06 13.12 4.38
N PRO A 122 19.31 13.27 5.49
CA PRO A 122 17.96 13.82 5.45
C PRO A 122 17.99 15.29 4.98
N ALA A 123 16.88 15.77 4.44
CA ALA A 123 16.75 17.17 4.07
C ALA A 123 16.92 18.06 5.31
N ALA A 124 17.65 19.17 5.17
CA ALA A 124 17.75 20.16 6.25
C ALA A 124 16.37 20.76 6.50
N HIS A 125 15.92 20.75 7.75
CA HIS A 125 14.74 21.52 8.16
C HIS A 125 15.12 23.00 8.18
N THR A 126 14.64 23.77 7.21
CA THR A 126 14.65 25.24 7.22
C THR A 126 13.48 25.79 8.03
#